data_AF-A0AAV0LPQ2-F1
#
_entry.id   AF-A0AAV0LPQ2-F1
#
_cell.length_a   1.000
_cell.length_b   1.000
_cell.length_c   1.000
_cell.angle_alpha   90.00
_cell.angle_beta   90.00
_cell.angle_gamma   90.00
#
_symmetry.space_group_name_H-M   'P 1'
#
loop_
_entity.id
_entity.type
_entity.pdbx_description
1 polymer ?
#
loop_
_entity_poly.entity_id
_entity_poly.type
_entity_poly.pdbx_seq_one_letter_code
_entity_poly.pdbx_strand_id
1 'polypeptide(L)'
;MQLHISPSLRHVTVLQGKGVRELIQVKVGGKKVSYRMILYSLLFFTFLLRFVFVLSTVDSIDGETRCSSLGCLGKRIGPRLLGRRMDQSVPEVMYKVLEQPIDKDELQGRTDIPQTLEEFMAEVKDSGFDARSFALKLREMVSLMEERTRTAKIQEYLYRHVASSSIPKQLHCLALRLANEHSTNAAARLQLPSAELVPALVDNSYYHFVLASDNVLAAAVVATSIVHNSLRPHKFVIHIITDRKTYYPMQAWFSLHPLTPAIVEVKALHHFDWFSKGKVPVLEAMEKDQKVRSQFRGGSSAIIANNTDKPKVIAAKLQALSPKYNSMMNHIRIHLPELFPSLNKLVFLDDDIVVQTDLSPLWDIDLNGKVNGAVETCRGEDKYVMSKKLKNYLNFSHPLIAQHFNPEECAWAYGMNIFDLEAWRKTNNLKSDLSLWQLGTLPPGLIAFHGHVQAIDPFWHMLGLGYQENTSYEDAESAGVIHFNGRAKPWLDIAFPQLRPLWAKYVDFSDKFVKSCHIRAA
;
A
#
# COMPACT_ATOMS: atom_id res chain seq x y z
N MET A 1 24.85 58.23 -48.24
CA MET A 1 23.85 57.15 -48.43
C MET A 1 23.11 57.44 -49.73
N GLN A 2 23.09 56.47 -50.65
CA GLN A 2 22.23 56.46 -51.83
C GLN A 2 20.75 56.40 -51.41
N LEU A 3 19.90 57.10 -52.16
CA LEU A 3 18.47 57.33 -51.92
C LEU A 3 17.64 56.54 -52.94
N HIS A 4 16.66 55.78 -52.47
CA HIS A 4 15.56 55.25 -53.29
C HIS A 4 14.26 55.90 -52.80
N ILE A 5 13.47 56.43 -53.74
CA ILE A 5 12.31 57.30 -53.49
C ILE A 5 11.01 56.60 -53.91
N SER A 6 10.01 56.69 -53.04
CA SER A 6 8.63 56.23 -53.18
C SER A 6 7.77 57.16 -54.08
N PRO A 7 6.76 56.64 -54.80
CA PRO A 7 5.79 57.45 -55.53
C PRO A 7 4.56 57.79 -54.67
N SER A 8 4.61 58.91 -53.94
CA SER A 8 3.48 59.84 -53.79
C SER A 8 3.94 61.11 -53.05
N LEU A 9 4.64 61.95 -53.81
CA LEU A 9 4.67 63.42 -53.78
C LEU A 9 4.37 64.12 -52.44
N ARG A 10 5.38 64.82 -51.89
CA ARG A 10 5.66 66.23 -52.23
C ARG A 10 6.97 66.70 -51.59
N HIS A 11 7.93 66.98 -52.47
CA HIS A 11 9.18 67.74 -52.33
C HIS A 11 10.37 67.16 -51.53
N VAL A 12 11.46 66.94 -52.28
CA VAL A 12 12.83 66.68 -51.83
C VAL A 12 13.72 67.69 -52.56
N THR A 13 14.58 68.39 -51.82
CA THR A 13 15.63 69.28 -52.37
C THR A 13 16.97 68.84 -51.80
N VAL A 14 17.99 68.82 -52.66
CA VAL A 14 19.25 68.07 -52.49
C VAL A 14 20.45 68.94 -52.86
N LEU A 15 21.57 68.75 -52.12
CA LEU A 15 22.98 69.12 -52.38
C LEU A 15 23.33 70.63 -52.29
N GLN A 16 24.54 71.11 -51.99
CA GLN A 16 25.95 70.61 -51.97
C GLN A 16 26.64 71.15 -50.68
N GLY A 17 27.77 70.71 -50.14
CA GLY A 17 29.02 70.21 -50.72
C GLY A 17 30.17 71.20 -50.38
N LYS A 18 31.12 70.73 -49.55
CA LYS A 18 32.49 71.22 -49.30
C LYS A 18 32.73 72.70 -48.91
N GLY A 19 33.30 72.86 -47.71
CA GLY A 19 34.63 73.49 -47.60
C GLY A 19 34.76 74.78 -46.77
N VAL A 20 35.56 74.66 -45.70
CA VAL A 20 36.61 75.61 -45.27
C VAL A 20 36.22 76.86 -44.43
N ARG A 21 36.64 76.78 -43.16
CA ARG A 21 37.19 77.80 -42.22
C ARG A 21 36.29 78.82 -41.49
N GLU A 22 36.64 78.89 -40.20
CA GLU A 22 36.69 80.05 -39.28
C GLU A 22 35.49 80.36 -38.36
N LEU A 23 35.69 79.93 -37.09
CA LEU A 23 35.60 80.72 -35.84
C LEU A 23 34.46 81.73 -35.70
N ILE A 24 33.35 81.35 -35.04
CA ILE A 24 32.52 82.29 -34.26
C ILE A 24 31.96 81.64 -32.98
N GLN A 25 32.46 82.14 -31.84
CA GLN A 25 31.86 82.33 -30.50
C GLN A 25 30.78 81.34 -29.98
N VAL A 26 31.17 80.55 -28.97
CA VAL A 26 30.24 79.90 -28.03
C VAL A 26 29.73 80.94 -27.01
N LYS A 27 28.46 81.32 -27.12
CA LYS A 27 27.70 81.94 -26.02
C LYS A 27 27.28 80.84 -25.04
N VAL A 28 27.85 80.84 -23.84
CA VAL A 28 27.38 80.02 -22.72
C VAL A 28 26.06 80.61 -22.21
N GLY A 29 24.94 79.97 -22.57
CA GLY A 29 23.64 80.20 -21.95
C GLY A 29 23.42 79.20 -20.81
N GLY A 30 23.47 79.68 -19.56
CA GLY A 30 23.21 78.85 -18.38
C GLY A 30 21.79 78.29 -18.36
N LYS A 31 21.66 76.96 -18.43
CA LYS A 31 20.40 76.27 -18.14
C LYS A 31 20.28 76.07 -16.64
N LYS A 32 19.36 76.81 -16.01
CA LYS A 32 18.90 76.56 -14.64
C LYS A 32 18.30 75.15 -14.57
N VAL A 33 18.96 74.25 -13.85
CA VAL A 33 18.38 72.95 -13.48
C VAL A 33 17.19 73.23 -12.57
N SER A 34 15.98 72.94 -13.05
CA SER A 34 14.76 73.10 -12.25
C SER A 34 14.78 72.10 -11.09
N TYR A 35 14.39 72.54 -9.89
CA TYR A 35 14.29 71.71 -8.68
C TYR A 35 13.50 70.41 -8.91
N ARG A 36 12.51 70.42 -9.82
CA ARG A 36 11.77 69.23 -10.24
C ARG A 36 12.66 68.18 -10.92
N MET A 37 13.63 68.57 -11.74
CA MET A 37 14.57 67.63 -12.37
C MET A 37 15.50 66.97 -11.33
N ILE A 38 15.93 67.72 -10.32
CA ILE A 38 16.76 67.18 -9.24
C ILE A 38 15.95 66.19 -8.39
N LEU A 39 14.70 66.52 -8.07
CA LEU A 39 13.79 65.64 -7.34
C LEU A 39 13.51 64.33 -8.10
N TYR A 40 13.19 64.41 -9.40
CA TYR A 40 12.96 63.22 -10.21
C TYR A 40 14.23 62.39 -10.41
N SER A 41 15.39 63.03 -10.51
CA SER A 41 16.67 62.32 -10.60
C SER A 41 17.00 61.60 -9.29
N LEU A 42 16.78 62.24 -8.13
CA LEU A 42 16.92 61.61 -6.81
C LEU A 42 15.94 60.43 -6.63
N LEU A 43 14.68 60.60 -6.99
CA LEU A 43 13.69 59.51 -6.94
C LEU A 43 14.08 58.36 -7.86
N PHE A 44 14.53 58.65 -9.07
CA PHE A 44 15.03 57.64 -10.00
C PHE A 44 16.25 56.90 -9.44
N PHE A 45 17.23 57.60 -8.88
CA PHE A 45 18.40 56.97 -8.27
C PHE A 45 18.06 56.15 -7.03
N THR A 46 17.13 56.61 -6.17
CA THR A 46 16.69 55.82 -5.01
C THR A 46 15.92 54.57 -5.42
N PHE A 47 15.10 54.64 -6.47
CA PHE A 47 14.43 53.48 -7.05
C PHE A 47 15.44 52.51 -7.66
N LEU A 48 16.42 53.01 -8.42
CA LEU A 48 17.49 52.21 -9.00
C LEU A 48 18.31 51.52 -7.91
N LEU A 49 18.63 52.22 -6.81
CA LEU A 49 19.39 51.65 -5.69
C LEU A 49 18.63 50.52 -5.02
N ARG A 50 17.31 50.67 -4.83
CA ARG A 50 16.48 49.58 -4.29
C ARG A 50 16.40 48.40 -5.25
N PHE A 51 16.32 48.65 -6.56
CA PHE A 51 16.30 47.60 -7.57
C PHE A 51 17.61 46.82 -7.63
N VAL A 52 18.75 47.53 -7.56
CA VAL A 52 20.09 46.93 -7.47
C VAL A 52 20.26 46.13 -6.17
N PHE A 53 19.76 46.65 -5.05
CA PHE A 53 19.77 45.94 -3.77
C PHE A 53 18.97 44.64 -3.86
N VAL A 54 17.75 44.68 -4.41
CA VAL A 54 16.91 43.49 -4.61
C VAL A 54 17.59 42.47 -5.54
N LEU A 55 18.17 42.90 -6.67
CA LEU A 55 18.93 42.00 -7.54
C LEU A 55 20.12 41.36 -6.82
N SER A 56 20.85 42.11 -5.99
CA SER A 56 21.99 41.58 -5.24
C SER A 56 21.60 40.59 -4.13
N THR A 57 20.41 40.75 -3.55
CA THR A 57 19.87 39.81 -2.56
C THR A 57 19.29 38.55 -3.20
N VAL A 58 18.71 38.64 -4.40
CA VAL A 58 18.18 37.49 -5.14
C VAL A 58 19.32 36.57 -5.62
N ASP A 59 20.44 37.14 -6.07
CA ASP A 59 21.67 36.38 -6.40
C ASP A 59 22.32 35.67 -5.17
N SER A 60 21.89 36.00 -3.95
CA SER A 60 22.37 35.34 -2.73
C SER A 60 21.49 34.15 -2.28
N ILE A 61 20.34 33.93 -2.91
CA ILE A 61 19.37 32.89 -2.54
C ILE A 61 19.50 31.66 -3.45
N ASP A 62 19.92 31.83 -4.70
CA ASP A 62 20.18 30.71 -5.62
C ASP A 62 21.67 30.33 -5.61
N GLY A 63 21.98 29.19 -4.99
CA GLY A 63 23.30 28.61 -4.90
C GLY A 63 23.84 28.06 -6.23
N GLU A 64 24.02 28.90 -7.25
CA GLU A 64 24.74 28.54 -8.47
C GLU A 64 26.14 29.16 -8.57
N THR A 65 27.12 28.30 -8.80
CA THR A 65 28.58 28.53 -8.81
C THR A 65 29.12 29.33 -10.00
N ARG A 66 28.37 30.26 -10.61
CA ARG A 66 28.85 31.09 -11.74
C ARG A 66 28.62 32.59 -11.55
N CYS A 67 29.46 33.22 -10.73
CA CYS A 67 29.46 34.69 -10.58
C CYS A 67 29.99 35.37 -11.85
N SER A 68 29.11 36.02 -12.63
CA SER A 68 29.46 36.71 -13.89
C SER A 68 28.99 38.17 -13.95
N SER A 69 28.67 38.81 -12.81
CA SER A 69 28.19 40.20 -12.77
C SER A 69 29.09 41.12 -11.91
N LEU A 70 29.05 42.42 -12.22
CA LEU A 70 29.83 43.50 -11.59
C LEU A 70 29.69 43.59 -10.05
N GLY A 71 28.73 42.88 -9.44
CA GLY A 71 28.53 42.81 -7.99
C GLY A 71 29.62 42.03 -7.22
N CYS A 72 30.41 41.19 -7.90
CA CYS A 72 31.48 40.42 -7.26
C CYS A 72 32.78 41.24 -6.98
N LEU A 73 32.89 42.49 -7.44
CA LEU A 73 34.09 43.31 -7.20
C LEU A 73 34.29 43.69 -5.72
N GLY A 74 33.21 43.86 -4.95
CA GLY A 74 33.29 44.21 -3.53
C GLY A 74 33.92 43.11 -2.66
N LYS A 75 33.80 41.83 -3.05
CA LYS A 75 34.42 40.70 -2.34
C LYS A 75 35.90 40.48 -2.68
N ARG A 76 36.42 41.10 -3.77
CA ARG A 76 37.83 40.93 -4.19
C ARG A 76 38.78 42.00 -3.64
N ILE A 77 38.26 43.13 -3.16
CA ILE A 77 39.06 44.29 -2.72
C ILE A 77 38.76 44.65 -1.23
N GLY A 78 38.43 43.66 -0.40
CA GLY A 78 38.30 43.79 1.06
C GLY A 78 39.06 42.69 1.79
N PRO A 79 39.46 42.93 3.05
CA PRO A 79 40.85 43.08 3.46
C PRO A 79 41.69 41.80 3.25
N ARG A 80 42.42 41.70 2.13
CA ARG A 80 43.49 40.70 1.94
C ARG A 80 44.87 41.13 2.48
N LEU A 81 44.94 42.27 3.17
CA LEU A 81 46.18 42.84 3.72
C LEU A 81 46.45 42.48 5.18
N LEU A 82 45.51 41.82 5.87
CA LEU A 82 45.69 41.29 7.22
C LEU A 82 45.22 39.84 7.21
N GLY A 83 46.15 38.89 7.39
CA GLY A 83 45.94 37.45 7.28
C GLY A 83 44.96 36.87 8.30
N ARG A 84 43.67 37.19 8.18
CA ARG A 84 42.59 36.42 8.79
C ARG A 84 42.24 35.27 7.86
N ARG A 85 42.30 34.05 8.39
CA ARG A 85 41.58 32.89 7.82
C ARG A 85 40.17 33.35 7.46
N MET A 86 39.70 33.04 6.25
CA MET A 86 38.27 33.16 5.93
C MET A 86 37.52 32.29 6.94
N ASP A 87 36.78 32.91 7.85
CA ASP A 87 35.81 32.20 8.68
C ASP A 87 34.85 31.47 7.74
N GLN A 88 34.65 30.17 7.99
CA GLN A 88 33.74 29.35 7.21
C GLN A 88 32.34 29.98 7.23
N SER A 89 31.64 29.93 6.10
CA SER A 89 30.27 30.43 6.07
C SER A 89 29.42 29.58 7.04
N VAL A 90 28.52 30.22 7.80
CA VAL A 90 27.62 29.54 8.75
C VAL A 90 26.94 28.29 8.12
N PRO A 91 26.44 28.34 6.88
CA PRO A 91 25.86 27.16 6.22
C PRO A 91 26.85 26.00 6.01
N GLU A 92 28.09 26.27 5.60
CA GLU A 92 29.11 25.22 5.40
C GLU A 92 29.43 24.48 6.70
N VAL A 93 29.49 25.20 7.83
CA VAL A 93 29.71 24.60 9.15
C VAL A 93 28.55 23.68 9.52
N MET A 94 27.31 24.10 9.27
CA MET A 94 26.12 23.31 9.59
C MET A 94 26.05 22.03 8.75
N TYR A 95 26.21 22.12 7.43
CA TYR A 95 26.19 20.93 6.55
C TYR A 95 27.28 19.94 6.91
N LYS A 96 28.51 20.42 7.13
CA LYS A 96 29.63 19.56 7.52
C LYS A 96 29.39 18.81 8.83
N VAL A 97 28.69 19.44 9.78
CA VAL A 97 28.32 18.78 11.04
C VAL A 97 27.20 17.77 10.81
N LEU A 98 26.13 18.14 10.10
CA LEU A 98 24.96 17.29 9.86
C LEU A 98 25.28 16.03 9.04
N GLU A 99 26.28 16.09 8.15
CA GLU A 99 26.70 14.94 7.32
C GLU A 99 27.61 13.94 8.05
N GLN A 100 28.17 14.31 9.21
CA GLN A 100 29.01 13.40 9.98
C GLN A 100 28.16 12.32 10.66
N PRO A 101 28.55 11.03 10.55
CA PRO A 101 27.86 9.96 11.24
C PRO A 101 28.03 10.10 12.76
N ILE A 102 26.94 9.90 13.51
CA ILE A 102 26.95 9.71 14.97
C ILE A 102 26.92 8.21 15.26
N ASP A 103 27.73 7.76 16.23
CA ASP A 103 27.61 6.39 16.75
C ASP A 103 26.37 6.30 17.65
N LYS A 104 25.56 5.25 17.46
CA LYS A 104 24.28 5.10 18.16
C LYS A 104 24.46 4.91 19.66
N ASP A 105 25.56 4.29 20.06
CA ASP A 105 25.89 4.07 21.46
C ASP A 105 26.27 5.38 22.18
N GLU A 106 26.67 6.44 21.46
CA GLU A 106 26.99 7.76 22.03
C GLU A 106 25.75 8.56 22.46
N LEU A 107 24.56 8.22 21.93
CA LEU A 107 23.29 8.90 22.25
C LEU A 107 22.51 8.19 23.36
N GLN A 108 22.87 6.96 23.70
CA GLN A 108 22.11 6.13 24.61
C GLN A 108 22.28 6.60 26.06
N GLY A 109 21.17 6.97 26.71
CA GLY A 109 21.17 7.40 28.12
C GLY A 109 21.50 8.88 28.35
N ARG A 110 21.71 9.67 27.29
CA ARG A 110 21.88 11.13 27.40
C ARG A 110 20.54 11.81 27.67
N THR A 111 20.46 12.51 28.80
CA THR A 111 19.29 13.30 29.21
C THR A 111 19.39 14.76 28.81
N ASP A 112 20.55 15.20 28.32
CA ASP A 112 20.81 16.58 27.94
C ASP A 112 20.31 16.92 26.53
N ILE A 113 19.91 15.93 25.73
CA ILE A 113 19.41 16.13 24.36
C ILE A 113 17.92 16.50 24.41
N PRO A 114 17.49 17.61 23.78
CA PRO A 114 16.09 17.97 23.66
C PRO A 114 15.23 16.84 23.09
N GLN A 115 14.07 16.68 23.68
CA GLN A 115 13.11 15.63 23.36
C GLN A 115 12.09 16.10 22.32
N THR A 116 11.94 17.42 22.17
CA THR A 116 10.98 18.06 21.27
C THR A 116 11.62 19.23 20.54
N LEU A 117 11.02 19.61 19.41
CA LEU A 117 11.44 20.81 18.69
C LEU A 117 11.21 22.06 19.54
N GLU A 118 10.14 22.14 20.33
CA GLU A 118 9.91 23.29 21.21
C GLU A 118 11.00 23.45 22.27
N GLU A 119 11.41 22.35 22.91
CA GLU A 119 12.48 22.34 23.90
C GLU A 119 13.82 22.77 23.29
N PHE A 120 14.15 22.24 22.10
CA PHE A 120 15.34 22.66 21.37
C PHE A 120 15.32 24.15 21.05
N MET A 121 14.18 24.66 20.55
CA MET A 121 14.05 26.09 20.21
C MET A 121 14.12 26.99 21.44
N ALA A 122 13.62 26.53 22.61
CA ALA A 122 13.77 27.24 23.87
C ALA A 122 15.24 27.29 24.31
N GLU A 123 15.96 26.17 24.24
CA GLU A 123 17.38 26.09 24.56
C GLU A 123 18.22 27.00 23.66
N VAL A 124 17.92 27.02 22.35
CA VAL A 124 18.59 27.89 21.37
C VAL A 124 18.39 29.37 21.71
N LYS A 125 17.19 29.75 22.14
CA LYS A 125 16.83 31.13 22.48
C LYS A 125 17.55 31.62 23.73
N ASP A 126 17.74 30.74 24.72
CA ASP A 126 18.32 31.09 26.01
C ASP A 126 19.85 30.97 26.03
N SER A 127 20.44 30.09 25.20
CA SER A 127 21.86 29.69 25.29
C SER A 127 22.79 30.37 24.29
N GLY A 128 22.26 31.11 23.30
CA GLY A 128 23.08 31.88 22.34
C GLY A 128 24.04 31.02 21.51
N PHE A 129 23.59 29.88 20.99
CA PHE A 129 24.45 28.93 20.26
C PHE A 129 25.16 29.55 19.06
N ASP A 130 26.44 29.18 18.89
CA ASP A 130 27.12 29.37 17.61
C ASP A 130 26.62 28.34 16.57
N ALA A 131 26.89 28.59 15.28
CA ALA A 131 26.41 27.74 14.19
C ALA A 131 26.79 26.26 14.34
N ARG A 132 27.96 26.00 14.92
CA ARG A 132 28.46 24.65 15.15
C ARG A 132 27.73 23.95 16.29
N SER A 133 27.53 24.63 17.41
CA SER A 133 26.83 24.10 18.58
C SER A 133 25.37 23.84 18.27
N PHE A 134 24.73 24.77 17.53
CA PHE A 134 23.38 24.57 17.01
C PHE A 134 23.31 23.30 16.14
N ALA A 135 24.22 23.17 15.16
CA ALA A 135 24.21 22.02 14.25
C ALA A 135 24.49 20.70 14.97
N LEU A 136 25.40 20.69 15.96
CA LEU A 136 25.70 19.50 16.76
C LEU A 136 24.47 19.07 17.56
N LYS A 137 23.83 20.01 18.26
CA LYS A 137 22.66 19.73 19.10
C LYS A 137 21.45 19.32 18.26
N LEU A 138 21.23 19.97 17.11
CA LEU A 138 20.21 19.58 16.14
C LEU A 138 20.44 18.15 15.62
N ARG A 139 21.68 17.82 15.25
CA ARG A 139 22.05 16.47 14.78
C ARG A 139 21.77 15.42 15.85
N GLU A 140 22.20 15.66 17.08
CA GLU A 140 21.94 14.77 18.22
C GLU A 140 20.44 14.55 18.44
N MET A 141 19.65 15.63 18.43
CA MET A 141 18.18 15.55 18.56
C MET A 141 17.57 14.74 17.40
N VAL A 142 17.91 15.06 16.16
CA VAL A 142 17.37 14.38 14.97
C VAL A 142 17.73 12.89 14.99
N SER A 143 18.99 12.54 15.28
CA SER A 143 19.42 11.13 15.37
C SER A 143 18.70 10.38 16.50
N LEU A 144 18.51 11.00 17.68
CA LEU A 144 17.73 10.41 18.77
C LEU A 144 16.27 10.19 18.37
N MET A 145 15.64 11.15 17.70
CA MET A 145 14.26 11.05 17.22
C MET A 145 14.10 9.99 16.13
N GLU A 146 15.08 9.88 15.21
CA GLU A 146 15.11 8.82 14.20
C GLU A 146 15.20 7.43 14.84
N GLU A 147 16.05 7.25 15.86
CA GLU A 147 16.19 5.99 16.58
C GLU A 147 14.92 5.60 17.35
N ARG A 148 14.30 6.56 18.04
CA ARG A 148 13.02 6.34 18.72
C ARG A 148 11.92 5.96 17.76
N THR A 149 11.80 6.71 16.66
CA THR A 149 10.83 6.43 15.59
C THR A 149 11.05 5.04 15.02
N ARG A 150 12.30 4.66 14.76
CA ARG A 150 12.68 3.33 14.28
C ARG A 150 12.27 2.24 15.27
N THR A 151 12.59 2.40 16.56
CA THR A 151 12.26 1.42 17.60
C THR A 151 10.74 1.27 17.78
N ALA A 152 10.02 2.38 17.85
CA ALA A 152 8.56 2.39 17.91
C ALA A 152 7.94 1.69 16.69
N LYS A 153 8.49 1.93 15.48
CA LYS A 153 8.01 1.28 14.25
C LYS A 153 8.25 -0.23 14.26
N ILE A 154 9.40 -0.69 14.75
CA ILE A 154 9.70 -2.12 14.87
C ILE A 154 8.76 -2.80 15.87
N GLN A 155 8.53 -2.17 17.02
CA GLN A 155 7.58 -2.64 18.04
C GLN A 155 6.15 -2.70 17.47
N GLU A 156 5.70 -1.65 16.77
CA GLU A 156 4.42 -1.64 16.08
C GLU A 156 4.28 -2.85 15.14
N TYR A 157 5.29 -3.12 14.30
CA TYR A 157 5.26 -4.25 13.38
C TYR A 157 5.19 -5.60 14.10
N LEU A 158 5.89 -5.76 15.23
CA LEU A 158 5.80 -6.94 16.08
C LEU A 158 4.39 -7.12 16.64
N TYR A 159 3.87 -6.11 17.31
CA TYR A 159 2.56 -6.21 17.97
C TYR A 159 1.44 -6.45 16.95
N ARG A 160 1.49 -5.79 15.79
CA ARG A 160 0.56 -6.07 14.69
C ARG A 160 0.71 -7.50 14.17
N HIS A 161 1.94 -8.01 14.03
CA HIS A 161 2.16 -9.40 13.61
C HIS A 161 1.57 -10.40 14.62
N VAL A 162 1.88 -10.23 15.91
CA VAL A 162 1.36 -11.09 16.99
C VAL A 162 -0.16 -11.03 17.06
N ALA A 163 -0.75 -9.82 17.06
CA ALA A 163 -2.21 -9.65 17.08
C ALA A 163 -2.89 -10.29 15.87
N SER A 164 -2.31 -10.14 14.67
CA SER A 164 -2.88 -10.72 13.44
C SER A 164 -2.70 -12.24 13.28
N SER A 165 -1.72 -12.83 13.99
CA SER A 165 -1.38 -14.26 13.90
C SER A 165 -1.93 -15.09 15.05
N SER A 166 -2.36 -14.42 16.13
CA SER A 166 -2.96 -15.07 17.30
C SER A 166 -4.46 -15.29 17.08
N ILE A 167 -5.00 -16.35 17.68
CA ILE A 167 -6.45 -16.58 17.73
C ILE A 167 -7.00 -15.84 18.97
N PRO A 168 -7.89 -14.85 18.81
CA PRO A 168 -8.53 -14.16 19.93
C PRO A 168 -9.26 -15.14 20.85
N LYS A 169 -9.22 -14.89 22.17
CA LYS A 169 -9.90 -15.74 23.17
C LYS A 169 -11.38 -15.93 22.87
N GLN A 170 -12.02 -14.89 22.34
CA GLN A 170 -13.44 -14.85 21.98
C GLN A 170 -13.74 -15.80 20.82
N LEU A 171 -12.91 -15.80 19.76
CA LEU A 171 -13.06 -16.73 18.63
C LEU A 171 -12.74 -18.18 19.04
N HIS A 172 -11.74 -18.37 19.90
CA HIS A 172 -11.43 -19.68 20.45
C HIS A 172 -12.60 -20.24 21.29
N CYS A 173 -13.20 -19.40 22.13
CA CYS A 173 -14.42 -19.74 22.87
C CYS A 173 -15.55 -20.17 21.92
N LEU A 174 -15.79 -19.40 20.84
CA LEU A 174 -16.84 -19.70 19.88
C LEU A 174 -16.63 -21.08 19.25
N ALA A 175 -15.42 -21.36 18.75
CA ALA A 175 -15.09 -22.64 18.15
C ALA A 175 -15.29 -23.81 19.12
N LEU A 176 -14.82 -23.69 20.38
CA LEU A 176 -14.97 -24.74 21.39
C LEU A 176 -16.44 -24.98 21.76
N ARG A 177 -17.24 -23.93 21.91
CA ARG A 177 -18.67 -24.05 22.21
C ARG A 177 -19.42 -24.74 21.08
N LEU A 178 -19.14 -24.37 19.83
CA LEU A 178 -19.77 -25.00 18.67
C LEU A 178 -19.33 -26.45 18.48
N ALA A 179 -18.06 -26.79 18.77
CA ALA A 179 -17.62 -28.19 18.82
C ALA A 179 -18.41 -28.99 19.87
N ASN A 180 -18.64 -28.41 21.05
CA ASN A 180 -19.45 -29.04 22.09
C ASN A 180 -20.91 -29.23 21.64
N GLU A 181 -21.51 -28.22 21.01
CA GLU A 181 -22.86 -28.34 20.43
C GLU A 181 -22.93 -29.42 19.37
N HIS A 182 -21.96 -29.47 18.45
CA HIS A 182 -21.90 -30.55 17.45
C HIS A 182 -21.92 -31.93 18.14
N SER A 183 -21.22 -32.10 19.26
CA SER A 183 -21.17 -33.38 19.96
C SER A 183 -22.45 -33.75 20.74
N THR A 184 -23.22 -32.76 21.21
CA THR A 184 -24.31 -32.98 22.18
C THR A 184 -25.71 -32.64 21.64
N ASN A 185 -25.80 -31.80 20.61
CA ASN A 185 -27.03 -31.27 20.06
C ASN A 185 -27.30 -31.89 18.68
N ALA A 186 -28.44 -32.59 18.51
CA ALA A 186 -28.81 -33.20 17.23
C ALA A 186 -29.07 -32.16 16.13
N ALA A 187 -29.60 -30.98 16.47
CA ALA A 187 -29.82 -29.90 15.52
C ALA A 187 -28.51 -29.30 15.00
N ALA A 188 -27.41 -29.41 15.75
CA ALA A 188 -26.08 -28.98 15.33
C ALA A 188 -25.37 -29.99 14.41
N ARG A 189 -26.01 -31.13 14.12
CA ARG A 189 -25.48 -32.22 13.27
C ARG A 189 -26.34 -32.47 12.03
N LEU A 190 -27.21 -31.53 11.69
CA LEU A 190 -28.02 -31.67 10.48
C LEU A 190 -27.12 -31.78 9.26
N GLN A 191 -27.53 -32.65 8.32
CA GLN A 191 -26.85 -32.75 7.04
C GLN A 191 -27.05 -31.44 6.26
N LEU A 192 -25.94 -30.91 5.74
CA LEU A 192 -25.92 -29.67 4.97
C LEU A 192 -25.44 -29.97 3.54
N PRO A 193 -26.32 -29.85 2.54
CA PRO A 193 -27.74 -29.52 2.60
C PRO A 193 -28.61 -30.75 2.94
N SER A 194 -29.93 -30.58 3.02
CA SER A 194 -30.88 -31.71 3.11
C SER A 194 -30.74 -32.63 1.89
N ALA A 195 -31.11 -33.90 2.04
CA ALA A 195 -30.95 -34.92 0.99
C ALA A 195 -31.59 -34.52 -0.36
N GLU A 196 -32.72 -33.82 -0.33
CA GLU A 196 -33.44 -33.34 -1.52
C GLU A 196 -32.66 -32.28 -2.31
N LEU A 197 -31.80 -31.52 -1.64
CA LEU A 197 -31.01 -30.43 -2.23
C LEU A 197 -29.59 -30.86 -2.63
N VAL A 198 -29.18 -32.09 -2.33
CA VAL A 198 -27.87 -32.64 -2.72
C VAL A 198 -27.61 -32.55 -4.24
N PRO A 199 -28.57 -32.82 -5.15
CA PRO A 199 -28.35 -32.66 -6.58
C PRO A 199 -27.96 -31.24 -7.02
N ALA A 200 -28.39 -30.21 -6.28
CA ALA A 200 -28.07 -28.81 -6.59
C ALA A 200 -26.58 -28.48 -6.39
N LEU A 201 -25.84 -29.30 -5.61
CA LEU A 201 -24.41 -29.08 -5.34
C LEU A 201 -23.52 -29.22 -6.59
N VAL A 202 -24.04 -29.82 -7.67
CA VAL A 202 -23.33 -30.04 -8.94
C VAL A 202 -24.11 -29.50 -10.15
N ASP A 203 -25.23 -28.82 -9.91
CA ASP A 203 -26.10 -28.31 -10.97
C ASP A 203 -25.65 -26.91 -11.42
N ASN A 204 -25.07 -26.84 -12.61
CA ASN A 204 -24.59 -25.61 -13.25
C ASN A 204 -25.69 -24.55 -13.52
N SER A 205 -26.97 -24.83 -13.26
CA SER A 205 -28.04 -23.83 -13.28
C SER A 205 -28.12 -22.95 -12.01
N TYR A 206 -27.27 -23.23 -11.02
CA TYR A 206 -27.10 -22.46 -9.78
C TYR A 206 -25.82 -21.61 -9.81
N TYR A 207 -25.79 -20.61 -8.95
CA TYR A 207 -24.62 -19.76 -8.71
C TYR A 207 -23.79 -20.34 -7.55
N HIS A 208 -22.67 -20.96 -7.90
CA HIS A 208 -21.76 -21.62 -6.97
C HIS A 208 -20.69 -20.67 -6.43
N PHE A 209 -20.69 -20.49 -5.11
CA PHE A 209 -19.68 -19.75 -4.36
C PHE A 209 -18.83 -20.72 -3.56
N VAL A 210 -17.51 -20.56 -3.61
CA VAL A 210 -16.56 -21.35 -2.82
C VAL A 210 -15.89 -20.45 -1.79
N LEU A 211 -16.00 -20.82 -0.54
CA LEU A 211 -15.45 -20.11 0.60
C LEU A 211 -14.56 -21.05 1.40
N ALA A 212 -13.26 -20.78 1.46
CA ALA A 212 -12.31 -21.57 2.24
C ALA A 212 -11.92 -20.84 3.53
N SER A 213 -12.19 -21.42 4.71
CA SER A 213 -11.90 -20.77 5.99
C SER A 213 -11.69 -21.75 7.15
N ASP A 214 -10.82 -21.38 8.08
CA ASP A 214 -10.65 -21.98 9.41
C ASP A 214 -11.24 -21.10 10.53
N ASN A 215 -12.01 -20.07 10.17
CA ASN A 215 -12.63 -19.13 11.10
C ASN A 215 -14.15 -19.11 10.90
N VAL A 216 -14.88 -19.73 11.83
CA VAL A 216 -16.34 -19.86 11.76
C VAL A 216 -17.05 -18.50 11.65
N LEU A 217 -16.62 -17.50 12.43
CA LEU A 217 -17.27 -16.19 12.43
C LEU A 217 -17.02 -15.43 11.13
N ALA A 218 -15.80 -15.52 10.60
CA ALA A 218 -15.46 -14.91 9.33
C ALA A 218 -16.27 -15.56 8.18
N ALA A 219 -16.31 -16.89 8.14
CA ALA A 219 -17.10 -17.61 7.15
C ALA A 219 -18.60 -17.31 7.25
N ALA A 220 -19.13 -17.19 8.48
CA ALA A 220 -20.51 -16.80 8.74
C ALA A 220 -20.83 -15.41 8.17
N VAL A 221 -19.95 -14.42 8.36
CA VAL A 221 -20.16 -13.07 7.81
C VAL A 221 -20.16 -13.10 6.28
N VAL A 222 -19.20 -13.78 5.65
CA VAL A 222 -19.16 -13.87 4.18
C VAL A 222 -20.45 -14.51 3.66
N ALA A 223 -20.82 -15.68 4.17
CA ALA A 223 -22.03 -16.39 3.74
C ALA A 223 -23.31 -15.58 3.98
N THR A 224 -23.43 -14.93 5.14
CA THR A 224 -24.58 -14.07 5.46
C THR A 224 -24.63 -12.86 4.52
N SER A 225 -23.50 -12.22 4.25
CA SER A 225 -23.43 -11.06 3.35
C SER A 225 -23.77 -11.41 1.90
N ILE A 226 -23.41 -12.60 1.42
CA ILE A 226 -23.81 -13.12 0.10
C ILE A 226 -25.33 -13.23 0.01
N VAL A 227 -25.95 -13.87 1.02
CA VAL A 227 -27.39 -14.15 0.99
C VAL A 227 -28.22 -12.89 1.24
N HIS A 228 -27.79 -12.05 2.18
CA HIS A 228 -28.47 -10.80 2.52
C HIS A 228 -28.57 -9.83 1.35
N ASN A 229 -27.51 -9.73 0.54
CA ASN A 229 -27.47 -8.81 -0.61
C ASN A 229 -27.89 -9.47 -1.93
N SER A 230 -28.35 -10.72 -1.90
CA SER A 230 -28.79 -11.44 -3.09
C SER A 230 -30.19 -11.01 -3.52
N LEU A 231 -30.39 -10.86 -4.83
CA LEU A 231 -31.73 -10.70 -5.42
C LEU A 231 -32.44 -12.05 -5.61
N ARG A 232 -31.70 -13.15 -5.67
CA ARG A 232 -32.23 -14.51 -5.94
C ARG A 232 -31.54 -15.57 -5.06
N PRO A 233 -31.66 -15.49 -3.72
CA PRO A 233 -30.91 -16.37 -2.82
C PRO A 233 -31.21 -17.87 -3.01
N HIS A 234 -32.39 -18.22 -3.54
CA HIS A 234 -32.77 -19.60 -3.85
C HIS A 234 -31.95 -20.24 -4.99
N LYS A 235 -31.20 -19.45 -5.76
CA LYS A 235 -30.28 -19.91 -6.81
C LYS A 235 -28.84 -20.03 -6.33
N PHE A 236 -28.55 -19.71 -5.07
CA PHE A 236 -27.18 -19.64 -4.57
C PHE A 236 -26.80 -20.94 -3.85
N VAL A 237 -25.62 -21.46 -4.18
CA VAL A 237 -25.00 -22.60 -3.50
C VAL A 237 -23.67 -22.14 -2.93
N ILE A 238 -23.49 -22.26 -1.62
CA ILE A 238 -22.28 -21.85 -0.91
C ILE A 238 -21.56 -23.10 -0.42
N HIS A 239 -20.41 -23.39 -1.03
CA HIS A 239 -19.53 -24.48 -0.64
C HIS A 239 -18.47 -23.95 0.34
N ILE A 240 -18.61 -24.33 1.61
CA ILE A 240 -17.70 -23.94 2.67
C ILE A 240 -16.67 -25.06 2.87
N ILE A 241 -15.42 -24.76 2.53
CA ILE A 241 -14.28 -25.66 2.67
C ILE A 241 -13.52 -25.28 3.93
N THR A 242 -13.26 -26.26 4.79
CA THR A 242 -12.56 -26.02 6.06
C THR A 242 -11.56 -27.11 6.39
N ASP A 243 -10.75 -26.90 7.42
CA ASP A 243 -9.80 -27.88 7.90
C ASP A 243 -10.47 -28.93 8.80
N ARG A 244 -9.75 -30.01 9.12
CA ARG A 244 -10.30 -31.09 9.95
C ARG A 244 -10.68 -30.61 11.36
N LYS A 245 -9.97 -29.61 11.90
CA LYS A 245 -10.15 -29.13 13.28
C LYS A 245 -11.40 -28.25 13.41
N THR A 246 -11.69 -27.47 12.37
CA THR A 246 -12.77 -26.48 12.34
C THR A 246 -14.06 -27.06 11.74
N TYR A 247 -14.00 -28.23 11.11
CA TYR A 247 -15.17 -28.89 10.53
C TYR A 247 -16.39 -28.97 11.45
N TYR A 248 -16.24 -29.54 12.64
CA TYR A 248 -17.37 -29.70 13.56
C TYR A 248 -17.96 -28.37 14.05
N PRO A 249 -17.14 -27.38 14.50
CA PRO A 249 -17.63 -26.03 14.76
C PRO A 249 -18.37 -25.39 13.56
N MET A 250 -17.80 -25.51 12.36
CA MET A 250 -18.35 -24.93 11.13
C MET A 250 -19.70 -25.56 10.79
N GLN A 251 -19.78 -26.89 10.83
CA GLN A 251 -21.01 -27.62 10.60
C GLN A 251 -22.08 -27.25 11.63
N ALA A 252 -21.74 -27.23 12.92
CA ALA A 252 -22.68 -26.81 13.96
C ALA A 252 -23.22 -25.39 13.75
N TRP A 253 -22.36 -24.44 13.35
CA TRP A 253 -22.80 -23.07 13.08
C TRP A 253 -23.85 -23.03 11.97
N PHE A 254 -23.55 -23.61 10.80
CA PHE A 254 -24.44 -23.55 9.65
C PHE A 254 -25.68 -24.46 9.78
N SER A 255 -25.65 -25.48 10.64
CA SER A 255 -26.85 -26.25 10.99
C SER A 255 -27.78 -25.47 11.93
N LEU A 256 -27.24 -24.69 12.86
CA LEU A 256 -28.03 -23.89 13.81
C LEU A 256 -28.46 -22.53 13.24
N HIS A 257 -27.78 -22.04 12.20
CA HIS A 257 -28.05 -20.76 11.53
C HIS A 257 -28.25 -20.99 10.01
N PRO A 258 -29.37 -21.60 9.61
CA PRO A 258 -29.63 -21.86 8.20
C PRO A 258 -29.80 -20.56 7.41
N LEU A 259 -29.21 -20.50 6.21
CA LEU A 259 -29.29 -19.35 5.30
C LEU A 259 -30.34 -19.55 4.20
N THR A 260 -31.46 -20.20 4.53
CA THR A 260 -32.56 -20.48 3.60
C THR A 260 -33.09 -19.18 2.97
N PRO A 261 -33.35 -19.14 1.64
CA PRO A 261 -33.43 -20.26 0.70
C PRO A 261 -32.11 -20.65 0.02
N ALA A 262 -30.97 -20.06 0.38
CA ALA A 262 -29.68 -20.48 -0.16
C ALA A 262 -29.27 -21.87 0.35
N ILE A 263 -28.51 -22.58 -0.48
CA ILE A 263 -28.03 -23.94 -0.20
C ILE A 263 -26.61 -23.83 0.35
N VAL A 264 -26.34 -24.42 1.51
CA VAL A 264 -25.01 -24.42 2.12
C VAL A 264 -24.50 -25.85 2.24
N GLU A 265 -23.26 -26.07 1.82
CA GLU A 265 -22.50 -27.30 2.06
C GLU A 265 -21.28 -26.97 2.92
N VAL A 266 -20.99 -27.81 3.92
CA VAL A 266 -19.74 -27.73 4.70
C VAL A 266 -18.94 -29.00 4.46
N LYS A 267 -17.73 -28.85 3.92
CA LYS A 267 -16.79 -29.95 3.67
C LYS A 267 -15.43 -29.67 4.28
N ALA A 268 -14.85 -30.69 4.91
CA ALA A 268 -13.48 -30.64 5.36
C ALA A 268 -12.53 -31.16 4.28
N LEU A 269 -11.27 -30.69 4.26
CA LEU A 269 -10.27 -31.18 3.30
C LEU A 269 -10.10 -32.71 3.28
N HIS A 270 -10.22 -33.36 4.43
CA HIS A 270 -10.07 -34.80 4.54
C HIS A 270 -11.27 -35.60 3.99
N HIS A 271 -12.36 -34.92 3.60
CA HIS A 271 -13.49 -35.54 2.90
C HIS A 271 -13.26 -35.66 1.39
N PHE A 272 -12.19 -35.07 0.86
CA PHE A 272 -11.84 -35.19 -0.56
C PHE A 272 -10.85 -36.35 -0.75
N ASP A 273 -11.28 -37.38 -1.47
CA ASP A 273 -10.51 -38.61 -1.69
C ASP A 273 -9.10 -38.36 -2.25
N TRP A 274 -8.97 -37.44 -3.20
CA TRP A 274 -7.69 -37.10 -3.83
C TRP A 274 -6.69 -36.50 -2.84
N PHE A 275 -7.20 -35.78 -1.83
CA PHE A 275 -6.39 -35.20 -0.77
C PHE A 275 -5.89 -36.28 0.20
N SER A 276 -6.78 -37.21 0.58
CA SER A 276 -6.45 -38.31 1.49
C SER A 276 -5.43 -39.32 0.92
N LYS A 277 -5.31 -39.40 -0.40
CA LYS A 277 -4.42 -40.35 -1.11
C LYS A 277 -3.00 -39.81 -1.38
N GLY A 278 -2.63 -38.66 -0.80
CA GLY A 278 -1.23 -38.22 -0.70
C GLY A 278 -0.60 -37.65 -1.98
N LYS A 279 -1.38 -37.29 -3.00
CA LYS A 279 -0.89 -36.63 -4.22
C LYS A 279 -1.22 -35.14 -4.21
N VAL A 280 -0.65 -34.39 -3.28
CA VAL A 280 -0.88 -32.93 -3.23
C VAL A 280 0.47 -32.21 -3.33
N PRO A 281 0.84 -31.67 -4.51
CA PRO A 281 2.05 -30.87 -4.70
C PRO A 281 2.19 -29.71 -3.70
N VAL A 282 1.07 -29.15 -3.23
CA VAL A 282 1.04 -28.11 -2.20
C VAL A 282 1.70 -28.54 -0.89
N LEU A 283 1.57 -29.81 -0.48
CA LEU A 283 2.22 -30.29 0.76
C LEU A 283 3.74 -30.24 0.62
N GLU A 284 4.29 -30.62 -0.54
CA GLU A 284 5.72 -30.55 -0.83
C GLU A 284 6.25 -29.11 -0.83
N ALA A 285 5.46 -28.15 -1.36
CA ALA A 285 5.79 -26.73 -1.31
C ALA A 285 5.86 -26.21 0.13
N MET A 286 4.87 -26.59 0.94
CA MET A 286 4.80 -26.19 2.35
C MET A 286 5.96 -26.76 3.16
N GLU A 287 6.38 -28.00 2.89
CA GLU A 287 7.58 -28.61 3.50
C GLU A 287 8.88 -27.90 3.09
N LYS A 288 9.01 -27.48 1.83
CA LYS A 288 10.17 -26.71 1.35
C LYS A 288 10.22 -25.31 1.96
N ASP A 289 9.07 -24.66 2.10
CA ASP A 289 8.92 -23.36 2.79
C ASP A 289 9.28 -23.48 4.28
N GLN A 290 8.92 -24.59 4.93
CA GLN A 290 9.30 -24.88 6.32
C GLN A 290 10.83 -24.93 6.47
N LYS A 291 11.57 -25.46 5.49
CA LYS A 291 13.03 -25.50 5.51
C LYS A 291 13.66 -24.10 5.41
N VAL A 292 13.14 -23.23 4.56
CA VAL A 292 13.59 -21.81 4.48
C VAL A 292 13.31 -21.09 5.79
N ARG A 293 12.17 -21.36 6.43
CA ARG A 293 11.79 -20.74 7.70
C ARG A 293 12.59 -21.26 8.89
N SER A 294 13.09 -22.49 8.83
CA SER A 294 14.00 -23.05 9.84
C SER A 294 15.31 -22.26 9.99
N GLN A 295 15.62 -21.39 9.03
CA GLN A 295 16.75 -20.45 9.09
C GLN A 295 16.51 -19.28 10.07
N PHE A 296 15.26 -18.99 10.44
CA PHE A 296 14.89 -18.01 11.47
C PHE A 296 14.79 -18.65 12.86
N ARG A 297 15.84 -19.37 13.29
CA ARG A 297 15.90 -19.97 14.63
C ARG A 297 15.76 -18.88 15.69
N GLY A 298 14.71 -18.96 16.51
CA GLY A 298 14.36 -17.97 17.56
C GLY A 298 13.11 -17.12 17.29
N GLY A 299 12.44 -17.30 16.13
CA GLY A 299 11.13 -16.72 15.84
C GLY A 299 11.11 -15.19 15.78
N SER A 300 9.94 -14.59 16.02
CA SER A 300 9.74 -13.13 15.92
C SER A 300 10.67 -12.33 16.85
N SER A 301 11.05 -12.90 18.00
CA SER A 301 11.97 -12.32 18.98
C SER A 301 13.39 -12.19 18.45
N ALA A 302 13.91 -13.21 17.75
CA ALA A 302 15.24 -13.18 17.15
C ALA A 302 15.32 -12.22 15.94
N ILE A 303 14.22 -12.08 15.19
CA ILE A 303 14.14 -11.12 14.07
C ILE A 303 14.30 -9.68 14.58
N ILE A 304 13.71 -9.38 15.74
CA ILE A 304 13.71 -8.02 16.30
C ILE A 304 14.99 -7.73 17.07
N ALA A 305 15.64 -8.75 17.63
CA ALA A 305 16.95 -8.61 18.23
C ALA A 305 18.02 -8.15 17.20
N ASN A 306 17.80 -8.36 15.90
CA ASN A 306 18.67 -7.84 14.86
C ASN A 306 18.41 -6.35 14.57
N ASN A 307 19.10 -5.47 15.29
CA ASN A 307 18.94 -4.02 15.19
C ASN A 307 19.58 -3.37 13.95
N THR A 308 20.16 -4.16 13.03
CA THR A 308 20.79 -3.62 11.81
C THR A 308 19.80 -3.43 10.64
N ASP A 309 18.76 -4.27 10.56
CA ASP A 309 17.84 -4.29 9.42
C ASP A 309 16.92 -3.07 9.37
N LYS A 310 16.62 -2.54 8.17
CA LYS A 310 15.60 -1.47 8.04
C LYS A 310 14.22 -1.98 8.53
N PRO A 311 13.36 -1.15 9.15
CA PRO A 311 12.06 -1.60 9.67
C PRO A 311 11.18 -2.32 8.65
N LYS A 312 11.24 -1.90 7.37
CA LYS A 312 10.52 -2.57 6.26
C LYS A 312 10.99 -4.01 6.05
N VAL A 313 12.28 -4.29 6.21
CA VAL A 313 12.86 -5.65 6.08
C VAL A 313 12.39 -6.51 7.26
N ILE A 314 12.38 -5.96 8.47
CA ILE A 314 11.84 -6.64 9.66
C ILE A 314 10.36 -6.98 9.45
N ALA A 315 9.55 -6.04 8.94
CA ALA A 315 8.14 -6.26 8.65
C ALA A 315 7.92 -7.41 7.67
N ALA A 316 8.75 -7.50 6.62
CA ALA A 316 8.72 -8.60 5.64
C ALA A 316 9.14 -9.94 6.24
N LYS A 317 10.19 -9.97 7.09
CA LYS A 317 10.61 -11.18 7.82
C LYS A 317 9.53 -11.68 8.77
N LEU A 318 8.86 -10.79 9.51
CA LEU A 318 7.72 -11.15 10.36
C LEU A 318 6.54 -11.68 9.54
N GLN A 319 6.27 -11.07 8.38
CA GLN A 319 5.22 -11.54 7.47
C GLN A 319 5.51 -12.96 6.98
N ALA A 320 6.75 -13.28 6.63
CA ALA A 320 7.17 -14.63 6.24
C ALA A 320 6.86 -15.72 7.30
N LEU A 321 6.86 -15.34 8.58
CA LEU A 321 6.54 -16.24 9.69
C LEU A 321 5.03 -16.39 9.94
N SER A 322 4.17 -15.65 9.25
CA SER A 322 2.72 -15.72 9.46
C SER A 322 2.20 -17.14 9.20
N PRO A 323 1.40 -17.71 10.13
CA PRO A 323 0.75 -19.01 9.95
C PRO A 323 -0.12 -19.07 8.69
N LYS A 324 -0.64 -17.93 8.23
CA LYS A 324 -1.46 -17.86 7.01
C LYS A 324 -0.72 -18.35 5.77
N TYR A 325 0.58 -18.11 5.65
CA TYR A 325 1.35 -18.61 4.50
C TYR A 325 1.58 -20.13 4.54
N ASN A 326 1.31 -20.77 5.67
CA ASN A 326 1.33 -22.23 5.86
C ASN A 326 -0.07 -22.84 5.90
N SER A 327 -1.13 -22.04 5.79
CA SER A 327 -2.47 -22.61 5.83
C SER A 327 -2.77 -23.30 4.51
N MET A 328 -3.05 -24.60 4.58
CA MET A 328 -3.57 -25.39 3.46
C MET A 328 -4.81 -24.73 2.83
N MET A 329 -5.63 -24.01 3.62
CA MET A 329 -6.81 -23.29 3.13
C MET A 329 -6.45 -22.26 2.07
N ASN A 330 -5.28 -21.65 2.16
CA ASN A 330 -4.86 -20.66 1.18
C ASN A 330 -4.31 -21.26 -0.10
N HIS A 331 -3.95 -22.54 -0.10
CA HIS A 331 -3.41 -23.20 -1.29
C HIS A 331 -4.44 -24.08 -2.00
N ILE A 332 -5.55 -24.44 -1.33
CA ILE A 332 -6.60 -25.26 -1.94
C ILE A 332 -7.24 -24.60 -3.17
N ARG A 333 -7.13 -23.28 -3.29
CA ARG A 333 -7.63 -22.47 -4.41
C ARG A 333 -7.06 -22.88 -5.78
N ILE A 334 -5.89 -23.52 -5.84
CA ILE A 334 -5.33 -24.02 -7.11
C ILE A 334 -5.94 -25.38 -7.53
N HIS A 335 -6.71 -26.01 -6.66
CA HIS A 335 -7.32 -27.33 -6.84
C HIS A 335 -8.84 -27.26 -7.06
N LEU A 336 -9.37 -26.09 -7.42
CA LEU A 336 -10.81 -25.92 -7.67
C LEU A 336 -11.37 -26.91 -8.71
N PRO A 337 -10.66 -27.24 -9.82
CA PRO A 337 -11.12 -28.26 -10.76
C PRO A 337 -11.23 -29.66 -10.13
N GLU A 338 -10.33 -30.04 -9.22
CA GLU A 338 -10.36 -31.33 -8.53
C GLU A 338 -11.39 -31.36 -7.39
N LEU A 339 -11.64 -30.23 -6.74
CA LEU A 339 -12.68 -30.08 -5.72
C LEU A 339 -14.09 -30.14 -6.33
N PHE A 340 -14.27 -29.54 -7.50
CA PHE A 340 -15.57 -29.38 -8.17
C PHE A 340 -15.51 -29.82 -9.64
N PRO A 341 -15.31 -31.13 -9.90
CA PRO A 341 -15.10 -31.63 -11.27
C PRO A 341 -16.32 -31.48 -12.19
N SER A 342 -17.53 -31.39 -11.62
CA SER A 342 -18.79 -31.28 -12.36
C SER A 342 -19.25 -29.83 -12.61
N LEU A 343 -18.60 -28.85 -11.98
CA LEU A 343 -18.95 -27.44 -12.16
C LEU A 343 -18.18 -26.83 -13.34
N ASN A 344 -18.82 -25.92 -14.06
CA ASN A 344 -18.27 -25.21 -15.22
C ASN A 344 -17.71 -23.85 -14.81
N LYS A 345 -18.42 -23.12 -13.95
CA LYS A 345 -18.01 -21.79 -13.48
C LYS A 345 -18.39 -21.63 -12.01
N LEU A 346 -17.52 -20.99 -11.23
CA LEU A 346 -17.78 -20.65 -9.84
C LEU A 346 -17.10 -19.33 -9.44
N VAL A 347 -17.50 -18.77 -8.30
CA VAL A 347 -16.83 -17.62 -7.69
C VAL A 347 -16.14 -18.05 -6.40
N PHE A 348 -14.82 -17.83 -6.32
CA PHE A 348 -14.03 -18.08 -5.11
C PHE A 348 -13.97 -16.81 -4.25
N LEU A 349 -14.15 -16.96 -2.94
CA LEU A 349 -14.19 -15.89 -1.96
C LEU A 349 -13.24 -16.21 -0.78
N ASP A 350 -12.40 -15.26 -0.40
CA ASP A 350 -11.64 -15.33 0.85
C ASP A 350 -12.58 -15.08 2.07
N ASP A 351 -12.12 -15.38 3.29
CA ASP A 351 -12.95 -15.27 4.50
C ASP A 351 -12.94 -13.88 5.16
N ASP A 352 -12.09 -12.99 4.67
CA ASP A 352 -11.90 -11.62 5.12
C ASP A 352 -12.53 -10.59 4.16
N ILE A 353 -13.60 -10.99 3.47
CA ILE A 353 -14.41 -10.09 2.62
C ILE A 353 -15.77 -9.80 3.25
N VAL A 354 -16.46 -8.81 2.67
CA VAL A 354 -17.89 -8.59 2.84
C VAL A 354 -18.48 -8.31 1.46
N VAL A 355 -19.57 -9.02 1.14
CA VAL A 355 -20.36 -8.78 -0.06
C VAL A 355 -21.39 -7.70 0.23
N GLN A 356 -21.52 -6.71 -0.67
CA GLN A 356 -22.41 -5.56 -0.49
C GLN A 356 -23.44 -5.42 -1.61
N THR A 357 -23.34 -6.24 -2.66
CA THR A 357 -24.27 -6.25 -3.79
C THR A 357 -24.56 -7.67 -4.27
N ASP A 358 -25.57 -7.83 -5.13
CA ASP A 358 -25.89 -9.10 -5.75
C ASP A 358 -24.76 -9.55 -6.69
N LEU A 359 -24.23 -10.75 -6.45
CA LEU A 359 -23.10 -11.29 -7.21
C LEU A 359 -23.51 -12.09 -8.45
N SER A 360 -24.81 -12.27 -8.71
CA SER A 360 -25.27 -13.03 -9.88
C SER A 360 -24.73 -12.49 -11.22
N PRO A 361 -24.55 -11.17 -11.44
CA PRO A 361 -23.98 -10.65 -12.70
C PRO A 361 -22.54 -11.09 -12.97
N LEU A 362 -21.80 -11.62 -11.98
CA LEU A 362 -20.46 -12.16 -12.21
C LEU A 362 -20.45 -13.32 -13.20
N TRP A 363 -21.55 -14.10 -13.31
CA TRP A 363 -21.63 -15.21 -14.26
C TRP A 363 -21.76 -14.75 -15.71
N ASP A 364 -22.30 -13.55 -15.92
CA ASP A 364 -22.52 -12.94 -17.24
C ASP A 364 -21.26 -12.25 -17.79
N ILE A 365 -20.21 -12.10 -16.97
CA ILE A 365 -18.93 -11.55 -17.40
C ILE A 365 -18.27 -12.53 -18.37
N ASP A 366 -17.97 -12.05 -19.58
CA ASP A 366 -17.19 -12.78 -20.57
C ASP A 366 -15.71 -12.78 -20.17
N LEU A 367 -15.18 -13.99 -19.92
CA LEU A 367 -13.77 -14.18 -19.59
C LEU A 367 -12.88 -14.29 -20.84
N ASN A 368 -13.42 -14.13 -22.05
CA ASN A 368 -12.68 -14.23 -23.31
C ASN A 368 -11.90 -15.55 -23.45
N GLY A 369 -12.50 -16.66 -23.01
CA GLY A 369 -11.87 -17.99 -22.98
C GLY A 369 -10.75 -18.16 -21.95
N LYS A 370 -10.55 -17.19 -21.05
CA LYS A 370 -9.57 -17.26 -19.97
C LYS A 370 -10.14 -17.95 -18.73
N VAL A 371 -9.24 -18.41 -17.87
CA VAL A 371 -9.57 -19.24 -16.70
C VAL A 371 -10.10 -18.41 -15.53
N ASN A 372 -9.55 -17.22 -15.31
CA ASN A 372 -9.80 -16.43 -14.11
C ASN A 372 -10.25 -15.01 -14.46
N GLY A 373 -11.36 -14.54 -13.87
CA GLY A 373 -11.77 -13.14 -13.84
C GLY A 373 -11.32 -12.49 -12.53
N ALA A 374 -10.47 -11.47 -12.60
CA ALA A 374 -9.88 -10.82 -11.43
C ALA A 374 -9.68 -9.31 -11.61
N VAL A 375 -9.73 -8.56 -10.50
CA VAL A 375 -9.44 -7.12 -10.53
C VAL A 375 -7.92 -6.90 -10.59
N GLU A 376 -7.48 -6.05 -11.52
CA GLU A 376 -6.08 -5.64 -11.64
C GLU A 376 -5.69 -4.66 -10.53
N THR A 377 -4.51 -4.86 -9.96
CA THR A 377 -4.00 -4.06 -8.84
C THR A 377 -3.02 -2.99 -9.28
N CYS A 378 -3.08 -2.50 -10.52
CA CYS A 378 -2.13 -1.51 -11.05
C CYS A 378 -2.78 -0.17 -11.44
N ARG A 379 -4.11 -0.08 -11.35
CA ARG A 379 -4.91 1.04 -11.88
C ARG A 379 -5.54 1.93 -10.81
N GLY A 380 -5.23 1.73 -9.53
CA GLY A 380 -5.75 2.58 -8.46
C GLY A 380 -4.75 3.62 -7.97
N GLU A 381 -5.29 4.67 -7.34
CA GLU A 381 -4.50 5.78 -6.80
C GLU A 381 -3.69 5.38 -5.55
N ASP A 382 -4.10 4.31 -4.88
CA ASP A 382 -3.40 3.81 -3.71
C ASP A 382 -2.07 3.11 -4.06
N LYS A 383 -1.00 3.53 -3.35
CA LYS A 383 0.37 3.01 -3.49
C LYS A 383 0.60 1.68 -2.77
N TYR A 384 -0.25 1.33 -1.79
CA TYR A 384 -0.04 0.16 -0.94
C TYR A 384 -0.56 -1.14 -1.53
N VAL A 385 -1.63 -1.09 -2.31
CA VAL A 385 -2.40 -2.25 -2.77
C VAL A 385 -2.76 -2.14 -4.25
N MET A 386 -3.16 -0.95 -4.73
CA MET A 386 -3.67 -0.78 -6.10
C MET A 386 -2.66 -0.24 -7.13
N SER A 387 -1.37 -0.18 -6.76
CA SER A 387 -0.25 0.20 -7.64
C SER A 387 0.80 -0.94 -7.82
N LYS A 388 0.38 -2.20 -7.72
CA LYS A 388 1.23 -3.39 -7.81
C LYS A 388 1.30 -3.99 -9.21
N LYS A 389 2.53 -4.28 -9.61
CA LYS A 389 2.93 -4.96 -10.85
C LYS A 389 3.65 -6.26 -10.51
N LEU A 390 3.96 -7.08 -11.51
CA LEU A 390 4.67 -8.35 -11.28
C LEU A 390 6.01 -8.18 -10.56
N LYS A 391 6.75 -7.09 -10.81
CA LYS A 391 8.01 -6.78 -10.09
C LYS A 391 7.87 -6.62 -8.57
N ASN A 392 6.66 -6.42 -8.07
CA ASN A 392 6.39 -6.34 -6.63
C ASN A 392 6.29 -7.72 -5.97
N TYR A 393 6.09 -8.79 -6.76
CA TYR A 393 5.80 -10.13 -6.28
C TYR A 393 6.82 -11.19 -6.74
N LEU A 394 7.42 -11.00 -7.91
CA LEU A 394 8.33 -11.97 -8.52
C LEU A 394 9.78 -11.51 -8.43
N ASN A 395 10.69 -12.46 -8.28
CA ASN A 395 12.12 -12.19 -8.24
C ASN A 395 12.71 -12.13 -9.65
N PHE A 396 12.75 -10.95 -10.26
CA PHE A 396 13.32 -10.73 -11.60
C PHE A 396 14.84 -10.89 -11.68
N SER A 397 15.55 -11.09 -10.56
CA SER A 397 16.94 -11.54 -10.59
C SER A 397 17.07 -13.01 -10.98
N HIS A 398 15.98 -13.80 -10.92
CA HIS A 398 15.98 -15.20 -11.30
C HIS A 398 15.82 -15.35 -12.83
N PRO A 399 16.72 -16.08 -13.54
CA PRO A 399 16.68 -16.18 -15.00
C PRO A 399 15.35 -16.68 -15.56
N LEU A 400 14.74 -17.69 -14.94
CA LEU A 400 13.44 -18.22 -15.39
C LEU A 400 12.32 -17.17 -15.31
N ILE A 401 12.32 -16.31 -14.29
CA ILE A 401 11.31 -15.25 -14.14
C ILE A 401 11.57 -14.15 -15.17
N ALA A 402 12.82 -13.69 -15.29
CA ALA A 402 13.19 -12.63 -16.24
C ALA A 402 12.94 -13.00 -17.71
N GLN A 403 13.02 -14.29 -18.05
CA GLN A 403 12.80 -14.77 -19.43
C GLN A 403 11.32 -14.91 -19.80
N HIS A 404 10.44 -15.21 -18.84
CA HIS A 404 9.03 -15.54 -19.13
C HIS A 404 8.03 -14.45 -18.72
N PHE A 405 8.42 -13.52 -17.85
CA PHE A 405 7.53 -12.50 -17.30
C PHE A 405 8.03 -11.09 -17.62
N ASN A 406 7.09 -10.14 -17.71
CA ASN A 406 7.41 -8.72 -17.83
C ASN A 406 7.26 -8.03 -16.45
N PRO A 407 8.30 -7.35 -15.92
CA PRO A 407 8.23 -6.67 -14.62
C PRO A 407 7.17 -5.57 -14.56
N GLU A 408 6.81 -4.99 -15.70
CA GLU A 408 5.84 -3.89 -15.81
C GLU A 408 4.40 -4.36 -16.04
N GLU A 409 4.18 -5.67 -16.17
CA GLU A 409 2.84 -6.26 -16.31
C GLU A 409 2.03 -6.08 -15.01
N CYS A 410 0.74 -5.80 -15.17
CA CYS A 410 -0.16 -5.61 -14.06
C CYS A 410 -0.33 -6.90 -13.26
N ALA A 411 -0.20 -6.80 -11.94
CA ALA A 411 -0.66 -7.87 -11.07
C ALA A 411 -2.19 -7.78 -10.91
N TRP A 412 -2.77 -8.83 -10.38
CA TRP A 412 -4.20 -8.94 -10.10
C TRP A 412 -4.42 -9.45 -8.68
N ALA A 413 -5.63 -9.26 -8.19
CA ALA A 413 -5.99 -9.60 -6.81
C ALA A 413 -6.66 -10.97 -6.70
N TYR A 414 -6.24 -11.71 -5.67
CA TYR A 414 -6.98 -12.89 -5.24
C TYR A 414 -7.90 -12.53 -4.07
N GLY A 415 -9.01 -13.25 -3.96
CA GLY A 415 -9.94 -13.23 -2.82
C GLY A 415 -11.39 -12.94 -3.19
N MET A 416 -11.61 -12.55 -4.44
CA MET A 416 -12.89 -12.54 -5.12
C MET A 416 -12.55 -12.76 -6.59
N ASN A 417 -12.76 -13.99 -7.07
CA ASN A 417 -12.32 -14.40 -8.39
C ASN A 417 -13.36 -15.27 -9.06
N ILE A 418 -13.60 -15.04 -10.34
CA ILE A 418 -14.46 -15.88 -11.18
C ILE A 418 -13.57 -16.95 -11.79
N PHE A 419 -13.88 -18.22 -11.61
CA PHE A 419 -13.15 -19.31 -12.24
C PHE A 419 -14.03 -20.04 -13.23
N ASP A 420 -13.61 -20.05 -14.49
CA ASP A 420 -14.12 -20.96 -15.52
C ASP A 420 -13.32 -22.27 -15.45
N LEU A 421 -13.92 -23.25 -14.77
CA LEU A 421 -13.33 -24.57 -14.57
C LEU A 421 -13.34 -25.39 -15.87
N GLU A 422 -14.24 -25.10 -16.81
CA GLU A 422 -14.25 -25.76 -18.11
C GLU A 422 -13.03 -25.34 -18.94
N ALA A 423 -12.76 -24.03 -19.01
CA ALA A 423 -11.56 -23.49 -19.62
C ALA A 423 -10.30 -24.00 -18.89
N TRP A 424 -10.31 -24.01 -17.55
CA TRP A 424 -9.18 -24.50 -16.75
C TRP A 424 -8.83 -25.95 -17.05
N ARG A 425 -9.82 -26.85 -17.15
CA ARG A 425 -9.58 -28.26 -17.48
C ARG A 425 -8.98 -28.47 -18.88
N LYS A 426 -9.20 -27.53 -19.82
CA LYS A 426 -8.64 -27.57 -21.17
C LYS A 426 -7.22 -27.00 -21.25
N THR A 427 -6.84 -26.13 -20.32
CA THR A 427 -5.49 -25.59 -20.26
C THR A 427 -4.52 -26.62 -19.70
N ASN A 428 -3.39 -26.83 -20.38
CA ASN A 428 -2.23 -27.54 -19.83
C ASN A 428 -1.51 -26.62 -18.82
N ASN A 429 -2.22 -26.19 -17.77
CA ASN A 429 -1.61 -25.35 -16.76
C ASN A 429 -0.52 -26.17 -16.07
N LEU A 430 0.71 -25.68 -16.21
CA LEU A 430 1.90 -26.32 -15.69
C LEU A 430 1.67 -26.68 -14.23
N LYS A 431 1.97 -27.93 -13.88
CA LYS A 431 2.43 -28.29 -12.54
C LYS A 431 3.68 -27.45 -12.28
N SER A 432 3.50 -26.20 -11.88
CA SER A 432 4.59 -25.30 -11.58
C SER A 432 5.27 -25.85 -10.34
N ASP A 433 6.56 -26.15 -10.48
CA ASP A 433 7.40 -26.42 -9.32
C ASP A 433 7.28 -25.21 -8.39
N LEU A 434 6.79 -25.43 -7.17
CA LEU A 434 6.45 -24.36 -6.24
C LEU A 434 7.68 -23.63 -5.67
N SER A 435 8.83 -23.80 -6.32
CA SER A 435 10.15 -23.31 -5.96
C SER A 435 10.52 -21.95 -6.57
N LEU A 436 9.68 -21.39 -7.45
CA LEU A 436 10.06 -20.27 -8.34
C LEU A 436 9.74 -18.86 -7.80
N TRP A 437 9.11 -18.70 -6.65
CA TRP A 437 8.61 -17.40 -6.18
C TRP A 437 9.00 -17.03 -4.75
N GLN A 438 8.82 -15.75 -4.43
CA GLN A 438 8.97 -15.22 -3.08
C GLN A 438 7.72 -15.51 -2.23
N LEU A 439 7.92 -15.66 -0.92
CA LEU A 439 6.91 -15.96 0.10
C LEU A 439 5.55 -15.26 -0.16
N GLY A 440 4.47 -16.05 -0.20
CA GLY A 440 3.13 -15.53 -0.45
C GLY A 440 2.22 -16.56 -1.13
N THR A 441 0.91 -16.36 -1.03
CA THR A 441 -0.10 -17.20 -1.71
C THR A 441 -0.48 -16.67 -3.08
N LEU A 442 -0.34 -15.35 -3.30
CA LEU A 442 -0.60 -14.70 -4.58
C LEU A 442 0.47 -14.98 -5.66
N PRO A 443 1.79 -14.93 -5.37
CA PRO A 443 2.82 -15.22 -6.38
C PRO A 443 2.67 -16.55 -7.15
N PRO A 444 2.32 -17.70 -6.50
CA PRO A 444 1.97 -18.91 -7.22
C PRO A 444 0.85 -18.71 -8.26
N GLY A 445 -0.20 -18.00 -7.87
CA GLY A 445 -1.34 -17.71 -8.74
C GLY A 445 -0.95 -16.82 -9.93
N LEU A 446 -0.16 -15.76 -9.70
CA LEU A 446 0.32 -14.88 -10.76
C LEU A 446 1.11 -15.65 -11.84
N ILE A 447 1.89 -16.65 -11.43
CA ILE A 447 2.65 -17.53 -12.33
C ILE A 447 1.71 -18.53 -13.02
N ALA A 448 0.87 -19.23 -12.24
CA ALA A 448 0.02 -20.31 -12.75
C ALA A 448 -1.04 -19.84 -13.75
N PHE A 449 -1.54 -18.61 -13.60
CA PHE A 449 -2.55 -18.03 -14.49
C PHE A 449 -1.98 -16.96 -15.42
N HIS A 450 -0.67 -16.90 -15.63
CA HIS A 450 -0.08 -15.96 -16.58
C HIS A 450 -0.69 -16.15 -17.97
N GLY A 451 -1.15 -15.06 -18.60
CA GLY A 451 -1.89 -15.10 -19.86
C GLY A 451 -3.34 -15.63 -19.78
N HIS A 452 -3.77 -16.15 -18.63
CA HIS A 452 -5.07 -16.80 -18.42
C HIS A 452 -6.00 -16.02 -17.46
N VAL A 453 -5.75 -14.72 -17.29
CA VAL A 453 -6.59 -13.82 -16.46
C VAL A 453 -7.28 -12.76 -17.31
N GLN A 454 -8.58 -12.64 -17.17
CA GLN A 454 -9.39 -11.53 -17.66
C GLN A 454 -9.53 -10.48 -16.56
N ALA A 455 -9.12 -9.25 -16.87
CA ALA A 455 -9.36 -8.11 -15.99
C ALA A 455 -10.87 -7.82 -15.94
N ILE A 456 -11.42 -7.68 -14.73
CA ILE A 456 -12.81 -7.27 -14.49
C ILE A 456 -12.86 -5.90 -13.83
N ASP A 457 -14.06 -5.31 -13.78
CA ASP A 457 -14.29 -3.99 -13.21
C ASP A 457 -13.86 -3.92 -11.72
N PRO A 458 -13.06 -2.91 -11.31
CA PRO A 458 -12.65 -2.71 -9.93
C PRO A 458 -13.80 -2.60 -8.92
N PHE A 459 -15.00 -2.21 -9.37
CA PHE A 459 -16.23 -2.23 -8.56
C PHE A 459 -16.42 -3.57 -7.85
N TRP A 460 -16.09 -4.68 -8.51
CA TRP A 460 -16.34 -6.01 -7.98
C TRP A 460 -15.42 -6.40 -6.81
N HIS A 461 -14.23 -5.79 -6.68
CA HIS A 461 -13.28 -6.18 -5.64
C HIS A 461 -12.43 -4.99 -5.16
N MET A 462 -12.91 -4.30 -4.13
CA MET A 462 -12.12 -3.28 -3.43
C MET A 462 -11.20 -3.93 -2.40
N LEU A 463 -9.93 -3.53 -2.45
CA LEU A 463 -8.87 -4.05 -1.60
C LEU A 463 -8.31 -2.96 -0.70
N GLY A 464 -7.62 -3.38 0.34
CA GLY A 464 -6.73 -2.56 1.18
C GLY A 464 -7.27 -2.25 2.55
N LEU A 465 -8.48 -2.70 2.88
CA LEU A 465 -9.14 -2.36 4.14
C LEU A 465 -8.43 -2.99 5.37
N GLY A 466 -7.47 -3.90 5.19
CA GLY A 466 -6.63 -4.42 6.26
C GLY A 466 -5.19 -3.86 6.30
N TYR A 467 -4.87 -2.89 5.45
CA TYR A 467 -3.53 -2.27 5.32
C TYR A 467 -3.48 -0.78 5.68
N GLN A 468 -4.54 -0.03 5.36
CA GLN A 468 -4.50 1.44 5.37
C GLN A 468 -5.75 2.11 5.95
N GLU A 469 -5.56 3.33 6.46
CA GLU A 469 -6.59 4.15 7.11
C GLU A 469 -7.24 5.19 6.19
N ASN A 470 -6.68 5.42 4.99
CA ASN A 470 -7.11 6.45 4.05
C ASN A 470 -8.37 6.08 3.25
N THR A 471 -8.87 4.85 3.36
CA THR A 471 -10.13 4.45 2.73
C THR A 471 -11.29 4.97 3.58
N SER A 472 -12.16 5.80 2.98
CA SER A 472 -13.38 6.30 3.63
C SER A 472 -14.44 5.20 3.75
N TYR A 473 -15.41 5.39 4.64
CA TYR A 473 -16.52 4.45 4.77
C TYR A 473 -17.38 4.45 3.51
N GLU A 474 -17.64 5.62 2.93
CA GLU A 474 -18.48 5.83 1.75
C GLU A 474 -17.88 5.18 0.50
N ASP A 475 -16.58 5.35 0.29
CA ASP A 475 -15.87 4.71 -0.83
C ASP A 475 -15.96 3.19 -0.70
N ALA A 476 -15.73 2.66 0.51
CA ALA A 476 -15.82 1.24 0.78
C ALA A 476 -17.26 0.71 0.60
N GLU A 477 -18.27 1.42 1.08
CA GLU A 477 -19.67 1.03 0.97
C GLU A 477 -20.14 0.95 -0.50
N SER A 478 -19.56 1.78 -1.39
CA SER A 478 -19.91 1.80 -2.81
C SER A 478 -19.44 0.58 -3.61
N ALA A 479 -18.50 -0.21 -3.10
CA ALA A 479 -17.92 -1.36 -3.80
C ALA A 479 -18.79 -2.62 -3.67
N GLY A 480 -18.83 -3.45 -4.72
CA GLY A 480 -19.61 -4.69 -4.71
C GLY A 480 -19.10 -5.73 -3.71
N VAL A 481 -17.78 -5.86 -3.58
CA VAL A 481 -17.13 -6.67 -2.53
C VAL A 481 -15.97 -5.88 -1.96
N ILE A 482 -15.91 -5.77 -0.63
CA ILE A 482 -14.80 -5.17 0.09
C ILE A 482 -13.94 -6.26 0.73
N HIS A 483 -12.63 -6.08 0.70
CA HIS A 483 -11.67 -7.05 1.19
C HIS A 483 -10.78 -6.43 2.27
N PHE A 484 -10.88 -6.96 3.49
CA PHE A 484 -10.02 -6.62 4.61
C PHE A 484 -8.66 -7.33 4.50
N ASN A 485 -8.08 -7.42 3.30
CA ASN A 485 -6.78 -8.03 3.06
C ASN A 485 -5.69 -7.28 3.84
N GLY A 486 -4.78 -8.02 4.45
CA GLY A 486 -3.78 -7.47 5.37
C GLY A 486 -3.96 -7.94 6.81
N ARG A 487 -3.42 -7.16 7.75
CA ARG A 487 -3.31 -7.56 9.17
C ARG A 487 -4.50 -7.08 10.01
N ALA A 488 -5.08 -5.93 9.67
CA ALA A 488 -6.18 -5.31 10.38
C ALA A 488 -7.52 -5.98 10.00
N LYS A 489 -7.76 -7.18 10.54
CA LYS A 489 -9.03 -7.91 10.30
C LYS A 489 -10.16 -7.35 11.16
N PRO A 490 -11.40 -7.31 10.66
CA PRO A 490 -12.52 -6.66 11.35
C PRO A 490 -12.94 -7.35 12.66
N TRP A 491 -12.56 -8.61 12.87
CA TRP A 491 -12.74 -9.34 14.13
C TRP A 491 -11.57 -9.17 15.13
N LEU A 492 -10.57 -8.34 14.82
CA LEU A 492 -9.44 -8.05 15.70
C LEU A 492 -9.49 -6.61 16.21
N ASP A 493 -8.86 -6.36 17.37
CA ASP A 493 -8.81 -5.02 17.97
C ASP A 493 -7.94 -4.04 17.17
N ILE A 494 -7.08 -4.56 16.29
CA ILE A 494 -6.25 -3.78 15.37
C ILE A 494 -6.96 -3.42 14.06
N ALA A 495 -8.26 -3.69 13.93
CA ALA A 495 -9.09 -3.25 12.81
C ALA A 495 -9.17 -1.72 12.76
N PHE A 496 -9.34 -1.17 11.56
CA PHE A 496 -9.62 0.26 11.41
C PHE A 496 -11.06 0.56 11.86
N PRO A 497 -11.27 1.36 12.92
CA PRO A 497 -12.58 1.52 13.53
C PRO A 497 -13.65 2.06 12.57
N GLN A 498 -13.26 2.95 11.66
CA GLN A 498 -14.16 3.56 10.68
C GLN A 498 -14.71 2.57 9.65
N LEU A 499 -13.99 1.47 9.36
CA LEU A 499 -14.40 0.45 8.38
C LEU A 499 -15.08 -0.76 9.04
N ARG A 500 -14.89 -0.94 10.36
CA ARG A 500 -15.43 -2.08 11.11
C ARG A 500 -16.95 -2.25 11.02
N PRO A 501 -17.77 -1.17 10.99
CA PRO A 501 -19.22 -1.30 10.86
C PRO A 501 -19.68 -2.05 9.60
N LEU A 502 -18.92 -1.97 8.50
CA LEU A 502 -19.23 -2.68 7.25
C LEU A 502 -19.24 -4.20 7.43
N TRP A 503 -18.42 -4.72 8.34
CA TRP A 503 -18.38 -6.14 8.70
C TRP A 503 -19.33 -6.45 9.85
N ALA A 504 -19.35 -5.60 10.88
CA ALA A 504 -20.13 -5.84 12.09
C ALA A 504 -21.64 -5.92 11.84
N LYS A 505 -22.17 -5.24 10.81
CA LYS A 505 -23.60 -5.29 10.45
C LYS A 505 -24.10 -6.69 10.07
N TYR A 506 -23.22 -7.62 9.72
CA TYR A 506 -23.55 -9.01 9.40
C TYR A 506 -23.33 -9.98 10.55
N VAL A 507 -22.97 -9.49 11.75
CA VAL A 507 -22.85 -10.30 12.96
C VAL A 507 -24.07 -10.06 13.84
N ASP A 508 -24.81 -11.11 14.14
CA ASP A 508 -25.84 -11.06 15.17
C ASP A 508 -25.20 -11.09 16.57
N PHE A 509 -24.98 -9.92 17.15
CA PHE A 509 -24.44 -9.80 18.51
C PHE A 509 -25.41 -10.25 19.61
N SER A 510 -26.69 -10.50 19.27
CA SER A 510 -27.67 -11.08 20.18
C SER A 510 -27.62 -12.60 20.23
N ASP A 511 -26.97 -13.24 19.23
CA ASP A 511 -26.79 -14.69 19.18
C ASP A 511 -26.18 -15.24 20.48
N LYS A 512 -26.68 -16.40 20.92
CA LYS A 512 -26.29 -16.99 22.20
C LYS A 512 -24.80 -17.32 22.26
N PHE A 513 -24.19 -17.74 21.16
CA PHE A 513 -22.77 -18.09 21.12
C PHE A 513 -21.89 -16.84 21.03
N VAL A 514 -22.27 -15.91 20.16
CA VAL A 514 -21.57 -14.62 19.99
C VAL A 514 -21.53 -13.85 21.31
N LYS A 515 -22.71 -13.69 21.95
CA LYS A 515 -22.87 -13.01 23.24
C LYS A 515 -22.12 -13.69 24.37
N SER A 516 -22.22 -15.02 24.48
CA SER A 516 -21.60 -15.77 25.58
C SER A 516 -20.08 -15.89 25.48
N CYS A 517 -19.51 -15.71 24.28
CA CYS A 517 -18.07 -15.60 24.06
C CYS A 517 -17.57 -14.16 24.04
N HIS A 518 -18.41 -13.18 24.39
CA HIS A 518 -18.08 -11.77 24.49
C HIS A 518 -17.48 -11.18 23.19
N ILE A 519 -17.98 -11.63 22.04
CA ILE A 519 -17.70 -11.00 20.75
C ILE A 519 -18.57 -9.74 20.68
N ARG A 520 -17.98 -8.58 20.39
CA ARG A 520 -18.64 -7.27 20.44
C ARG A 520 -18.42 -6.50 19.13
N ALA A 521 -19.33 -5.57 18.83
CA ALA A 521 -19.30 -4.71 17.64
C ALA A 521 -18.13 -3.71 17.59
N ALA A 522 -17.40 -3.58 18.71
CA ALA A 522 -16.50 -2.49 19.10
C ALA A 522 -17.26 -1.24 19.58
#